data_AF-A0A965JYH4-F1
#
_entry.id   AF-A0A965JYH4-F1
#
_cell.length_a   1.000
_cell.length_b   1.000
_cell.length_c   1.000
_cell.angle_alpha   90.00
_cell.angle_beta   90.00
_cell.angle_gamma   90.00
#
_symmetry.space_group_name_H-M   'P 1'
#
loop_
_entity.id
_entity.type
_entity.pdbx_description
1 polymer ?
#
loop_
_entity_poly.entity_id
_entity_poly.type
_entity_poly.pdbx_seq_one_letter_code
_entity_poly.pdbx_strand_id
1 'polypeptide(L)'
;RIGGNKNLKLMNPTEGVLLWTDNMCIPKGAAHPRDAMTAIDYFYDPSVAAVLAYYVNYITPVPGAKAKLTAPSAGWQATTMTNLKKDIGVAASLITAAPEVFPTTAYKLKNYYAFKTQGEIDTWNEKFAGIPTGA
;
A
#
# COMPACT_ATOMS: atom_id res chain seq x y z
N ARG A 1 -5.05 -12.84 5.03
CA ARG A 1 -5.20 -12.45 6.47
C ARG A 1 -4.99 -10.95 6.53
N ILE A 2 -5.83 -10.16 7.20
CA ILE A 2 -5.69 -8.69 7.20
C ILE A 2 -5.14 -8.22 8.55
N GLY A 3 -4.18 -7.28 8.54
CA GLY A 3 -3.70 -6.57 9.74
C GLY A 3 -3.09 -7.48 10.80
N GLY A 4 -2.50 -8.60 10.38
CA GLY A 4 -1.93 -9.57 11.30
C GLY A 4 -2.92 -10.47 12.07
N ASN A 5 -4.23 -10.28 11.87
CA ASN A 5 -5.22 -11.12 12.54
C ASN A 5 -5.46 -12.43 11.76
N LYS A 6 -5.21 -13.58 12.39
CA LYS A 6 -5.40 -14.90 11.77
C LYS A 6 -6.86 -15.25 11.44
N ASN A 7 -7.80 -14.57 12.10
CA ASN A 7 -9.25 -14.79 11.97
C ASN A 7 -9.90 -13.85 10.95
N LEU A 8 -9.20 -12.80 10.49
CA LEU A 8 -9.72 -11.86 9.50
C LEU A 8 -9.19 -12.19 8.10
N LYS A 9 -10.07 -12.13 7.10
CA LYS A 9 -9.75 -12.38 5.69
C LYS A 9 -10.34 -11.29 4.82
N LEU A 10 -9.61 -10.93 3.77
CA LEU A 10 -10.15 -10.09 2.70
C LEU A 10 -10.96 -10.98 1.78
N MET A 11 -12.22 -10.59 1.56
CA MET A 11 -13.11 -11.28 0.64
C MET A 11 -13.12 -10.49 -0.67
N ASN A 12 -12.66 -11.13 -1.75
CA ASN A 12 -12.63 -10.49 -3.06
C ASN A 12 -13.85 -10.95 -3.87
N PRO A 13 -14.70 -10.01 -4.33
CA PRO A 13 -15.83 -10.32 -5.22
C PRO A 13 -15.36 -10.99 -6.51
N THR A 14 -16.16 -11.92 -7.04
CA THR A 14 -15.81 -12.70 -8.24
C THR A 14 -15.83 -11.86 -9.52
N GLU A 15 -16.53 -10.73 -9.46
CA GLU A 15 -16.65 -9.67 -10.45
C GLU A 15 -15.35 -8.84 -10.55
N GLY A 16 -14.46 -8.94 -9.55
CA GLY A 16 -13.20 -8.24 -9.47
C GLY A 16 -13.14 -7.17 -8.39
N VAL A 17 -11.94 -6.65 -8.15
CA VAL A 17 -11.64 -5.61 -7.15
C VAL A 17 -11.02 -4.39 -7.81
N LEU A 18 -11.29 -3.21 -7.25
CA LEU A 18 -10.64 -1.98 -7.68
C LEU A 18 -9.16 -2.02 -7.26
N LEU A 19 -8.28 -1.69 -8.20
CA LEU A 19 -6.88 -1.38 -7.95
C LEU A 19 -6.70 0.13 -7.96
N TRP A 20 -6.09 0.66 -6.90
CA TRP A 20 -5.72 2.06 -6.77
C TRP A 20 -4.26 2.20 -6.36
N THR A 21 -3.70 3.38 -6.60
CA THR A 21 -2.32 3.71 -6.25
C THR A 21 -2.31 5.05 -5.54
N ASP A 22 -1.65 5.08 -4.38
CA ASP A 22 -1.27 6.33 -3.71
C ASP A 22 0.19 6.64 -4.08
N ASN A 23 0.44 7.81 -4.65
CA ASN A 23 1.75 8.21 -5.15
C ASN A 23 2.28 9.44 -4.40
N MET A 24 3.58 9.44 -4.13
CA MET A 24 4.26 10.63 -3.62
C MET A 24 4.35 11.68 -4.73
N CYS A 25 4.01 12.92 -4.40
CA CYS A 25 4.07 14.07 -5.31
C CYS A 25 4.76 15.24 -4.62
N ILE A 26 5.55 16.01 -5.36
CA ILE A 26 6.14 17.28 -4.88
C ILE A 26 5.27 18.42 -5.39
N PRO A 27 4.56 19.16 -4.52
CA PRO A 27 3.74 20.29 -4.94
C PRO A 27 4.58 21.40 -5.58
N LYS A 28 3.99 22.11 -6.54
CA LYS A 28 4.60 23.33 -7.10
C LYS A 28 4.79 24.36 -5.99
N GLY A 29 6.00 24.90 -5.88
CA GLY A 29 6.34 25.89 -4.85
C GLY A 29 6.74 25.28 -3.49
N ALA A 30 6.97 23.97 -3.40
CA ALA A 30 7.56 23.36 -2.21
C ALA A 30 8.87 24.07 -1.83
N ALA A 31 9.05 24.39 -0.55
CA ALA A 31 10.22 25.12 -0.05
C ALA A 31 11.54 24.32 -0.17
N HIS A 32 11.45 22.99 -0.09
CA HIS A 32 12.60 22.07 -0.08
C HIS A 32 12.39 20.89 -1.04
N PRO A 33 12.34 21.11 -2.37
CA PRO A 33 12.03 20.05 -3.33
C PRO A 33 13.13 18.98 -3.41
N ARG A 34 14.39 19.34 -3.16
CA ARG A 34 15.50 18.37 -3.15
C ARG A 34 15.39 17.39 -1.99
N ASP A 35 15.09 17.89 -0.79
CA ASP A 35 14.92 17.04 0.39
C ASP A 35 13.71 16.12 0.23
N ALA A 36 12.63 16.61 -0.40
CA ALA A 36 11.49 15.78 -0.77
C ALA A 36 11.87 14.67 -1.74
N MET A 37 12.69 14.95 -2.76
CA MET A 37 13.24 13.91 -3.66
C MET A 37 14.08 12.90 -2.90
N THR A 38 14.95 13.34 -1.99
CA THR A 38 15.76 12.43 -1.15
C THR A 38 14.88 11.54 -0.27
N ALA A 39 13.80 12.07 0.29
CA ALA A 39 12.83 11.27 1.05
C ALA A 39 12.12 10.24 0.15
N ILE A 40 11.72 10.64 -1.06
CA ILE A 40 11.11 9.74 -2.04
C ILE A 40 12.07 8.59 -2.39
N ASP A 41 13.33 8.91 -2.71
CA ASP A 41 14.37 7.91 -3.01
C ASP A 41 14.56 6.93 -1.85
N TYR A 42 14.57 7.44 -0.62
CA TYR A 42 14.70 6.61 0.59
C TYR A 42 13.56 5.59 0.71
N PHE A 43 12.30 5.99 0.50
CA PHE A 43 11.16 5.07 0.56
C PHE A 43 11.15 4.04 -0.58
N TYR A 44 11.83 4.32 -1.69
CA TYR A 44 11.99 3.40 -2.81
C TYR A 44 13.18 2.43 -2.66
N ASP A 45 14.02 2.56 -1.62
CA ASP A 45 14.99 1.51 -1.29
C ASP A 45 14.26 0.21 -0.90
N PRO A 46 14.62 -0.96 -1.47
CA PRO A 46 13.93 -2.22 -1.18
C PRO A 46 13.92 -2.63 0.29
N SER A 47 14.94 -2.26 1.07
CA SER A 47 15.01 -2.59 2.50
C SER A 47 14.05 -1.72 3.31
N VAL A 48 13.93 -0.44 2.95
CA VAL A 48 12.96 0.50 3.55
C VAL A 48 11.54 0.09 3.19
N ALA A 49 11.28 -0.15 1.91
CA ALA A 49 9.98 -0.55 1.40
C ALA A 49 9.50 -1.89 2.01
N ALA A 50 10.41 -2.80 2.33
CA ALA A 50 10.09 -4.06 3.01
C ALA A 50 9.61 -3.85 4.44
N VAL A 51 10.28 -2.98 5.21
CA VAL A 51 9.85 -2.63 6.57
C VAL A 51 8.48 -1.96 6.51
N LEU A 52 8.27 -1.04 5.58
CA LEU A 52 6.98 -0.37 5.40
C LEU A 52 5.88 -1.37 5.06
N ALA A 53 6.08 -2.22 4.04
CA ALA A 53 5.12 -3.24 3.64
C ALA A 53 4.79 -4.21 4.79
N TYR A 54 5.77 -4.55 5.64
CA TYR A 54 5.54 -5.38 6.81
C TYR A 54 4.58 -4.73 7.81
N TYR A 55 4.79 -3.44 8.05
CA TYR A 55 4.05 -2.67 9.03
C TYR A 55 2.63 -2.39 8.56
N VAL A 56 2.47 -1.82 7.36
CA VAL A 56 1.15 -1.34 6.88
C VAL A 56 0.32 -2.42 6.20
N ASN A 57 0.94 -3.50 5.70
CA ASN A 57 0.27 -4.58 4.96
C ASN A 57 -0.42 -4.14 3.65
N TYR A 58 0.20 -3.24 2.89
CA TYR A 58 -0.25 -2.82 1.56
C TYR A 58 0.66 -3.39 0.47
N ILE A 59 0.14 -3.43 -0.77
CA ILE A 59 0.93 -3.79 -1.95
C ILE A 59 2.08 -2.80 -2.11
N THR A 60 3.31 -3.31 -2.11
CA THR A 60 4.49 -2.48 -2.36
C THR A 60 4.79 -2.41 -3.86
N PRO A 61 5.03 -1.20 -4.42
CA PRO A 61 5.40 -1.05 -5.83
C PRO A 61 6.90 -1.35 -6.07
N VAL A 62 7.70 -1.55 -5.01
CA VAL A 62 9.17 -1.65 -5.10
C VAL A 62 9.59 -3.11 -5.34
N PRO A 63 10.16 -3.43 -6.52
CA PRO A 63 10.72 -4.74 -6.78
C PRO A 63 11.82 -5.08 -5.77
N GLY A 64 11.85 -6.33 -5.28
CA GLY A 64 12.84 -6.79 -4.31
C GLY A 64 12.48 -6.57 -2.84
N ALA A 65 11.46 -5.76 -2.51
CA ALA A 65 11.00 -5.58 -1.12
C ALA A 65 10.55 -6.92 -0.49
N LYS A 66 9.91 -7.80 -1.28
CA LYS A 66 9.53 -9.16 -0.84
C LYS A 66 10.72 -9.96 -0.33
N ALA A 67 11.86 -9.91 -1.03
CA ALA A 67 13.05 -10.66 -0.64
C ALA A 67 13.67 -10.10 0.66
N LYS A 68 13.60 -8.77 0.85
CA LYS A 68 14.09 -8.08 2.05
C LYS A 68 13.24 -8.35 3.30
N LEU A 69 11.98 -8.75 3.17
CA LEU A 69 11.18 -9.27 4.30
C LEU A 69 11.73 -10.59 4.86
N THR A 70 12.19 -11.48 3.98
CA THR A 70 12.74 -12.80 4.37
C THR A 70 14.23 -12.75 4.71
N ALA A 71 14.95 -11.80 4.12
CA ALA A 71 16.38 -11.59 4.34
C ALA A 71 16.64 -10.08 4.53
N PRO A 72 16.30 -9.53 5.72
CA PRO A 72 16.48 -8.11 5.98
C PRO A 72 17.95 -7.72 5.92
N SER A 73 18.22 -6.55 5.35
CA SER A 73 19.55 -5.94 5.35
C SER A 73 20.01 -5.69 6.80
N ALA A 74 21.32 -5.74 7.05
CA ALA A 74 21.89 -5.37 8.34
C ALA A 74 21.60 -3.89 8.67
N GLY A 75 21.59 -3.57 9.97
CA GLY A 75 21.32 -2.22 10.47
C GLY A 75 19.91 -2.08 11.06
N TRP A 76 19.35 -0.87 11.00
CA TRP A 76 18.10 -0.54 11.68
C TRP A 76 16.90 -1.33 11.13
N GLN A 77 16.93 -1.75 9.87
CA GLN A 77 15.87 -2.54 9.25
C GLN A 77 15.74 -3.90 9.93
N ALA A 78 16.85 -4.60 10.19
CA ALA A 78 16.83 -5.87 10.90
C ALA A 78 16.25 -5.71 12.32
N THR A 79 16.73 -4.72 13.07
CA THR A 79 16.22 -4.41 14.42
C THR A 79 14.72 -4.08 14.39
N THR A 80 14.30 -3.26 13.43
CA THR A 80 12.90 -2.84 13.28
C THR A 80 12.01 -4.01 12.90
N MET A 81 12.43 -4.87 11.97
CA MET A 81 11.69 -6.08 11.62
C MET A 81 11.50 -7.02 12.81
N THR A 82 12.53 -7.17 13.65
CA THR A 82 12.44 -7.96 14.89
C THR A 82 11.41 -7.37 15.86
N ASN A 83 11.44 -6.04 16.05
CA ASN A 83 10.51 -5.35 16.94
C ASN A 83 9.08 -5.39 16.39
N LEU A 84 8.89 -5.08 15.11
CA LEU A 84 7.60 -5.15 14.44
C LEU A 84 7.00 -6.56 14.55
N LYS A 85 7.78 -7.62 14.36
CA LYS A 85 7.29 -8.99 14.54
C LYS A 85 6.70 -9.22 15.93
N LYS A 86 7.32 -8.66 16.97
CA LYS A 86 6.83 -8.75 18.35
C LYS A 86 5.55 -7.93 18.52
N ASP A 87 5.52 -6.72 17.99
CA ASP A 87 4.42 -5.78 18.19
C ASP A 87 3.16 -6.16 17.41
N ILE A 88 3.33 -6.56 16.14
CA ILE A 88 2.22 -6.97 15.28
C ILE A 88 1.82 -8.45 15.48
N GLY A 89 2.69 -9.24 16.11
CA GLY A 89 2.45 -10.66 16.41
C GLY A 89 2.37 -11.58 15.19
N VAL A 90 2.84 -11.14 14.01
CA VAL A 90 2.73 -11.91 12.75
C VAL A 90 4.07 -12.09 12.09
N ALA A 91 4.39 -13.34 11.73
CA ALA A 91 5.63 -13.65 11.04
C ALA A 91 5.68 -13.02 9.64
N ALA A 92 6.84 -12.47 9.24
CA ALA A 92 7.07 -11.92 7.91
C ALA A 92 6.73 -12.92 6.78
N SER A 93 6.93 -14.22 7.02
CA SER A 93 6.56 -15.27 6.06
C SER A 93 5.07 -15.27 5.70
N LEU A 94 4.19 -14.98 6.68
CA LEU A 94 2.75 -14.88 6.44
C LEU A 94 2.40 -13.67 5.58
N ILE A 95 3.14 -12.57 5.70
CA ILE A 95 2.97 -11.37 4.87
C ILE A 95 3.49 -11.64 3.45
N THR A 96 4.67 -12.25 3.31
CA THR A 96 5.20 -12.61 1.97
C THR A 96 4.36 -13.63 1.21
N ALA A 97 3.60 -14.46 1.94
CA ALA A 97 2.67 -15.43 1.37
C ALA A 97 1.27 -14.84 1.15
N ALA A 98 0.98 -13.64 1.67
CA ALA A 98 -0.31 -12.99 1.51
C ALA A 98 -0.45 -12.42 0.08
N PRO A 99 -1.32 -12.98 -0.76
CA PRO A 99 -1.55 -12.44 -2.10
C PRO A 99 -2.14 -11.02 -2.07
N GLU A 100 -2.74 -10.58 -0.96
CA GLU A 100 -3.22 -9.21 -0.80
C GLU A 100 -2.08 -8.18 -0.64
N VAL A 101 -0.88 -8.61 -0.26
CA VAL A 101 0.31 -7.76 -0.08
C VAL A 101 1.32 -7.98 -1.22
N PHE A 102 1.44 -9.23 -1.68
CA PHE A 102 2.26 -9.60 -2.83
C PHE A 102 1.40 -10.33 -3.86
N PRO A 103 0.69 -9.57 -4.73
CA PRO A 103 -0.28 -10.10 -5.68
C PRO A 103 0.27 -11.19 -6.59
N THR A 104 -0.59 -12.15 -6.86
CA THR A 104 -0.41 -13.13 -7.93
C THR A 104 -1.37 -12.79 -9.07
N THR A 105 -1.27 -13.50 -10.19
CA THR A 105 -2.18 -13.34 -11.34
C THR A 105 -3.61 -13.84 -11.08
N ALA A 106 -3.92 -14.30 -9.86
CA ALA A 106 -5.22 -14.87 -9.50
C ALA A 106 -6.35 -13.82 -9.32
N TYR A 107 -6.02 -12.53 -9.24
CA TYR A 107 -7.02 -11.48 -9.03
C TYR A 107 -7.46 -10.79 -10.31
N LYS A 108 -8.79 -10.65 -10.45
CA LYS A 108 -9.39 -9.80 -11.47
C LYS A 108 -9.36 -8.35 -10.98
N LEU A 109 -8.34 -7.61 -11.39
CA LEU A 109 -8.16 -6.22 -11.03
C LEU A 109 -8.88 -5.30 -12.03
N LYS A 110 -9.53 -4.25 -11.51
CA LYS A 110 -10.15 -3.19 -12.30
C LYS A 110 -9.46 -1.86 -11.98
N ASN A 111 -9.18 -1.08 -13.01
CA ASN A 111 -8.66 0.28 -12.81
C ASN A 111 -9.79 1.23 -12.44
N TYR A 112 -9.43 2.32 -11.75
CA TYR A 112 -10.35 3.43 -11.53
C TYR A 112 -10.74 4.09 -12.85
N TYR A 113 -11.95 4.67 -12.87
CA TYR A 113 -12.40 5.47 -14.00
C TYR A 113 -11.65 6.80 -14.01
N ALA A 114 -10.99 7.11 -15.13
CA ALA A 114 -10.29 8.37 -15.31
C ALA A 114 -11.27 9.43 -15.81
N PHE A 115 -11.73 10.30 -14.90
CA PHE A 115 -12.57 11.44 -15.24
C PHE A 115 -11.84 12.38 -16.21
N LYS A 116 -12.56 12.84 -17.24
CA LYS A 116 -11.98 13.64 -18.33
C LYS A 116 -12.13 15.13 -18.09
N THR A 117 -13.12 15.54 -17.27
CA THR A 117 -13.43 16.95 -17.01
C THR A 117 -13.85 17.16 -15.56
N GLN A 118 -13.71 18.39 -15.06
CA GLN A 118 -14.19 18.77 -13.74
C GLN A 118 -15.71 18.56 -13.61
N GLY A 119 -16.49 18.94 -14.64
CA GLY A 119 -17.95 18.75 -14.62
C GLY A 119 -18.38 17.28 -14.50
N GLU A 120 -17.58 16.34 -15.02
CA GLU A 120 -17.82 14.90 -14.84
C GLU A 120 -17.58 14.46 -13.39
N ILE A 121 -16.54 15.00 -12.74
CA ILE A 121 -16.25 14.76 -11.32
C ILE A 121 -17.37 15.34 -10.45
N ASP A 122 -17.82 16.56 -10.75
CA ASP A 122 -18.88 17.24 -10.00
C ASP A 122 -20.19 16.44 -10.10
N THR A 123 -20.58 16.04 -11.30
CA THR A 123 -21.75 15.19 -11.55
C THR A 123 -21.66 13.86 -10.81
N TRP A 124 -20.45 13.26 -10.77
CA TRP A 124 -20.22 12.03 -10.02
C TRP A 124 -20.42 12.26 -8.52
N ASN A 125 -19.77 13.27 -7.95
CA ASN A 125 -19.82 13.57 -6.53
C ASN A 125 -21.22 13.93 -6.04
N GLU A 126 -22.00 14.67 -6.83
CA GLU A 126 -23.39 15.02 -6.50
C GLU A 126 -24.26 13.79 -6.24
N LYS A 127 -24.03 12.67 -6.96
CA LYS A 127 -24.77 11.41 -6.73
C LYS A 127 -24.55 10.84 -5.33
N PHE A 128 -23.41 11.11 -4.71
CA PHE A 128 -23.06 10.61 -3.38
C PHE A 128 -23.32 11.66 -2.30
N ALA A 129 -23.67 12.90 -2.65
CA ALA A 129 -23.85 13.99 -1.70
C ALA A 129 -24.97 13.73 -0.66
N GLY A 130 -25.99 12.93 -1.02
CA GLY A 130 -27.07 12.55 -0.11
C GLY A 130 -26.70 11.46 0.91
N ILE A 131 -25.67 10.65 0.63
CA ILE A 131 -25.30 9.49 1.47
C ILE A 131 -24.86 9.90 2.87
N PRO A 132 -23.97 10.90 3.08
CA PRO A 132 -23.58 11.33 4.42
C PRO A 132 -24.75 11.85 5.25
N THR A 133 -25.80 12.34 4.60
CA THR A 133 -26.99 12.91 5.26
C THR A 133 -28.15 11.92 5.38
N GLY A 134 -28.01 10.70 4.88
CA GLY A 134 -29.06 9.67 4.91
C GLY A 134 -30.27 9.98 4.04
N ALA A 135 -30.09 10.78 2.98
CA ALA A 135 -31.13 11.16 2.02
C ALA A 135 -31.18 10.21 0.81
#